data_AF-A0A1I5H431-F1
#
_entry.id   AF-A0A1I5H431-F1
#
_cell.length_a   1.000
_cell.length_b   1.000
_cell.length_c   1.000
_cell.angle_alpha   90.00
_cell.angle_beta   90.00
_cell.angle_gamma   90.00
#
_symmetry.space_group_name_H-M   'P 1'
#
loop_
_entity.id
_entity.type
_entity.pdbx_description
1 polymer ?
#
loop_
_entity_poly.entity_id
_entity_poly.type
_entity_poly.pdbx_seq_one_letter_code
_entity_poly.pdbx_strand_id
1 'polypeptide(L)' 'MSTTVTERTTDRTTDRTTDRATWSCPNCRGETSTAKKRCRDCGTSRW' A
#
# COMPACT_ATOMS: atom_id res chain seq x y z
N MET A 1 -27.53 25.51 -24.14
CA MET A 1 -27.60 24.15 -23.56
C MET A 1 -26.25 23.88 -22.92
N SER A 2 -26.20 23.96 -21.59
CA SER A 2 -24.95 24.03 -20.82
C SER A 2 -24.26 22.68 -20.75
N THR A 3 -22.95 22.70 -20.99
CA THR A 3 -22.06 21.55 -21.04
C THR A 3 -22.02 20.79 -19.73
N THR A 4 -22.20 19.48 -19.83
CA THR A 4 -22.06 18.44 -18.79
C THR A 4 -20.80 18.61 -17.96
N VAL A 5 -20.96 18.95 -16.68
CA VAL A 5 -19.97 18.67 -15.63
C VAL A 5 -20.40 17.36 -14.98
N THR A 6 -19.98 16.23 -15.55
CA THR A 6 -20.08 14.96 -14.84
C THR A 6 -18.87 14.89 -13.91
N GLU A 7 -19.10 15.31 -12.66
CA GLU A 7 -18.26 15.00 -11.51
C GLU A 7 -18.18 13.48 -11.40
N ARG A 8 -17.20 12.87 -12.09
CA ARG A 8 -16.80 11.50 -11.81
C ARG A 8 -15.95 11.55 -10.55
N THR A 9 -16.68 11.54 -9.44
CA THR A 9 -16.33 10.91 -8.18
C THR A 9 -14.99 10.20 -8.24
N THR A 10 -14.06 10.75 -7.46
CA THR A 10 -13.00 10.07 -6.73
C THR A 10 -13.17 8.55 -6.65
N ASP A 11 -12.85 7.84 -7.73
CA ASP A 11 -12.80 6.38 -7.80
C ASP A 11 -11.46 5.97 -8.43
N ARG A 12 -10.37 6.56 -7.91
CA ARG A 12 -9.02 6.24 -8.37
C ARG A 12 -8.03 6.16 -7.22
N THR A 13 -8.38 5.45 -6.15
CA THR A 13 -7.34 5.12 -5.17
C THR A 13 -7.56 3.86 -4.34
N THR A 14 -8.43 2.91 -4.72
CA THR A 14 -8.59 1.69 -3.90
C THR A 14 -8.87 0.39 -4.67
N ASP A 15 -8.77 0.36 -6.01
CA ASP A 15 -9.12 -0.87 -6.76
C ASP A 15 -7.95 -1.48 -7.56
N ARG A 16 -6.70 -1.31 -7.10
CA ARG A 16 -5.56 -2.06 -7.65
C ARG A 16 -4.60 -2.56 -6.59
N THR A 17 -5.05 -2.62 -5.34
CA THR A 17 -4.30 -3.31 -4.31
C THR A 17 -4.73 -4.77 -4.43
N THR A 18 -4.07 -5.52 -5.31
CA THR A 18 -3.72 -6.88 -4.92
C THR A 18 -3.20 -6.74 -3.50
N ASP A 19 -3.98 -7.20 -2.51
CA ASP A 19 -3.66 -7.15 -1.09
C ASP A 19 -2.39 -7.98 -0.91
N ARG A 20 -1.26 -7.40 -1.27
CA ARG A 20 0.05 -7.93 -1.00
C ARG A 20 0.21 -7.61 0.46
N ALA A 21 -0.23 -8.52 1.32
CA ALA A 21 -0.07 -8.40 2.76
C ALA A 21 1.37 -7.92 3.05
N THR A 22 1.54 -6.65 3.35
CA THR A 22 2.81 -6.06 3.79
C THR A 22 2.76 -5.93 5.30
N TRP A 23 3.93 -5.86 5.92
CA TRP A 23 4.08 -5.56 7.33
C TRP A 23 5.04 -4.41 7.48
N SER A 24 4.73 -3.50 8.40
CA SER A 24 5.59 -2.39 8.75
C SER A 24 6.68 -2.86 9.72
N CYS A 25 7.93 -2.56 9.40
CA CYS A 25 9.05 -2.90 10.26
C CYS A 25 9.01 -2.09 11.57
N PRO A 26 9.14 -2.71 12.77
CA PRO A 26 9.12 -1.95 14.03
C PRO A 26 10.39 -1.11 14.24
N ASN A 27 11.48 -1.40 13.55
CA ASN A 27 12.75 -0.70 13.70
C ASN A 27 12.84 0.55 12.81
N CYS A 28 12.66 0.38 11.49
CA CYS A 28 12.79 1.47 10.53
C CYS A 28 11.46 1.96 9.93
N ARG A 29 10.33 1.36 10.29
CA ARG A 29 8.99 1.65 9.73
C ARG A 29 8.85 1.40 8.22
N GLY A 30 9.83 0.75 7.60
CA GLY A 30 9.76 0.34 6.19
C GLY A 30 8.69 -0.72 5.94
N GLU A 31 7.99 -0.61 4.82
CA GLU A 31 7.00 -1.58 4.39
C GLU A 31 7.67 -2.79 3.72
N THR A 32 7.47 -3.97 4.28
CA THR A 32 8.05 -5.21 3.76
C THR A 32 6.96 -6.21 3.42
N SER A 33 7.10 -6.99 2.35
CA SER A 33 6.13 -8.06 2.05
C SER A 33 6.09 -9.12 3.16
N THR A 34 4.89 -9.59 3.53
CA THR A 34 4.68 -10.69 4.49
C THR A 34 5.31 -12.00 4.05
N ALA A 35 5.56 -12.18 2.75
CA ALA A 35 6.36 -13.29 2.23
C ALA A 35 7.81 -13.31 2.79
N LYS A 36 8.35 -12.16 3.24
CA LYS A 36 9.69 -12.04 3.80
C LYS A 36 9.62 -11.94 5.32
N LYS A 37 10.38 -12.82 6.00
CA LYS A 37 10.53 -12.84 7.46
C LYS A 37 11.41 -11.71 8.01
N ARG A 38 12.15 -11.01 7.14
CA ARG A 38 13.08 -9.93 7.50
C ARG A 38 12.79 -8.68 6.68
N CYS A 39 12.93 -7.54 7.33
CA CYS A 39 12.83 -6.23 6.71
C CYS A 39 13.88 -6.09 5.61
N ARG A 40 13.47 -5.52 4.47
CA ARG A 40 14.35 -5.28 3.31
C ARG A 40 15.37 -4.18 3.55
N ASP A 41 15.02 -3.21 4.40
CA ASP A 41 15.81 -2.00 4.61
C ASP A 41 16.83 -2.15 5.74
N CYS A 42 16.40 -2.68 6.89
CA CYS A 42 17.24 -2.78 8.08
C CYS A 42 17.56 -4.22 8.50
N GLY A 43 16.98 -5.22 7.84
CA GLY A 43 17.19 -6.63 8.18
C GLY A 43 16.47 -7.14 9.43
N THR A 44 15.72 -6.30 10.14
CA THR A 44 14.94 -6.68 11.33
C THR A 44 13.99 -7.83 11.03
N SER A 45 14.06 -8.89 11.82
CA SER A 45 13.12 -10.02 11.75
C SER A 45 11.75 -9.63 12.29
N ARG A 46 10.69 -10.19 11.71
CA ARG A 46 9.31 -10.04 12.22
C ARG A 46 9.04 -10.94 13.44
N TRP A 47 10.03 -11.70 13.90
CA TRP A 47 9.97 -12.72 14.96
C TRP A 47 11.18 -12.58 15.86
#